data_AF-A0A259K2X3-F1
#
_entry.id   AF-A0A259K2X3-F1
#
_cell.length_a   1.000
_cell.length_b   1.000
_cell.length_c   1.000
_cell.angle_alpha   90.00
_cell.angle_beta   90.00
_cell.angle_gamma   90.00
#
_symmetry.space_group_name_H-M   'P 1'
#
loop_
_entity.id
_entity.type
_entity.pdbx_description
1 polymer ?
#
loop_
_entity_poly.entity_id
_entity_poly.type
_entity_poly.pdbx_seq_one_letter_code
_entity_poly.pdbx_strand_id
1 'polypeptide(L)'
;MSKLRVRVYNVRFGDCILLTIPEEDERGDAKTIHVLIDIGNALAREGGLDDVFEPVLRDILTVLDGAPLDLYIMTHEHMDHIQGLMYGASKLNLDLKAKEVWMTASSEADYYDRFEKARKQKRAALTIYDDISGFFAAWPAAPPPPAIAALLALNDPRTSRDCVDHIASIGPQP
;
A
#
# COMPACT_ATOMS: atom_id res chain seq x y z
N MET A 1 -3.57 -22.23 15.89
CA MET A 1 -3.20 -22.91 14.62
C MET A 1 -1.82 -23.51 14.77
N SER A 2 -1.47 -24.60 14.07
CA SER A 2 -0.13 -25.24 14.14
C SER A 2 0.69 -25.17 12.85
N LYS A 3 0.20 -24.46 11.83
CA LYS A 3 0.87 -24.31 10.54
C LYS A 3 0.90 -22.86 10.11
N LEU A 4 2.00 -22.45 9.47
CA LEU A 4 2.06 -21.21 8.70
C LEU A 4 0.89 -21.17 7.71
N ARG A 5 0.18 -20.05 7.67
CA ARG A 5 -0.84 -19.78 6.66
C ARG A 5 -0.48 -18.51 5.90
N VAL A 6 -0.58 -18.61 4.59
CA VAL A 6 -0.46 -17.49 3.66
C VAL A 6 -1.83 -17.27 3.04
N ARG A 7 -2.42 -16.10 3.24
CA ARG A 7 -3.62 -15.65 2.50
C ARG A 7 -3.18 -14.63 1.48
N VAL A 8 -3.43 -14.92 0.20
CA VAL A 8 -3.25 -13.98 -0.90
C VAL A 8 -4.64 -13.52 -1.32
N TYR A 9 -4.96 -12.26 -1.09
CA TYR A 9 -6.28 -11.72 -1.40
C TYR A 9 -6.38 -11.35 -2.87
N ASN A 10 -7.55 -11.60 -3.46
CA ASN A 10 -7.83 -11.11 -4.81
C ASN A 10 -8.23 -9.64 -4.74
N VAL A 11 -7.23 -8.77 -4.78
CA VAL A 11 -7.39 -7.31 -4.91
C VAL A 11 -7.40 -6.84 -6.36
N ARG A 12 -7.53 -7.78 -7.32
CA ARG A 12 -7.43 -7.58 -8.77
C ARG A 12 -6.01 -7.25 -9.22
N PHE A 13 -5.63 -5.98 -9.33
CA PHE A 13 -4.31 -5.58 -9.82
C PHE A 13 -3.56 -4.89 -8.69
N GLY A 14 -2.61 -5.59 -8.08
CA GLY A 14 -1.92 -5.15 -6.88
C GLY A 14 -1.72 -6.31 -5.93
N ASP A 15 -1.20 -5.98 -4.75
CA ASP A 15 -0.83 -6.98 -3.76
C ASP A 15 -1.56 -6.78 -2.44
N CYS A 16 -1.93 -7.89 -1.81
CA CYS A 16 -2.36 -7.95 -0.41
C CYS A 16 -2.17 -9.38 0.12
N ILE A 17 -1.22 -9.54 1.04
CA ILE A 17 -0.82 -10.85 1.55
C ILE A 17 -0.80 -10.83 3.08
N LEU A 18 -1.65 -11.63 3.71
CA LEU A 18 -1.64 -11.83 5.17
C LEU A 18 -0.97 -13.15 5.53
N LEU A 19 0.12 -13.05 6.28
CA LEU A 19 0.80 -14.17 6.91
C LEU A 19 0.25 -14.37 8.33
N THR A 20 -0.05 -15.62 8.67
CA THR A 20 -0.40 -16.04 10.03
C THR A 20 0.63 -17.11 10.44
N ILE A 21 1.55 -16.73 11.31
CA ILE A 21 2.70 -17.55 11.70
C ILE A 21 2.47 -18.06 13.13
N PRO A 22 2.35 -19.38 13.35
CA PRO A 22 2.31 -19.93 14.71
C PRO A 22 3.71 -19.87 15.32
N GLU A 23 3.81 -19.36 16.54
CA GLU A 23 5.06 -19.22 17.29
C GLU A 23 4.85 -19.62 18.76
N GLU A 24 5.94 -19.76 19.51
CA GLU A 24 5.94 -19.84 20.97
C GLU A 24 6.62 -18.60 21.53
N ASP A 25 6.08 -18.01 22.58
CA ASP A 25 6.75 -16.92 23.27
C ASP A 25 7.89 -17.42 24.17
N GLU A 26 8.60 -16.49 24.84
CA GLU A 26 9.73 -16.83 25.72
C GLU A 26 9.36 -17.76 26.90
N ARG A 27 8.06 -17.88 27.21
CA ARG A 27 7.52 -18.73 28.27
C ARG A 27 7.05 -20.10 27.75
N GLY A 28 7.10 -20.31 26.43
CA GLY A 28 6.58 -21.50 25.77
C GLY A 28 5.07 -21.45 25.53
N ASP A 29 4.42 -20.30 25.73
CA ASP A 29 3.00 -20.15 25.46
C ASP A 29 2.77 -19.92 23.96
N ALA A 30 1.72 -20.55 23.42
CA ALA A 30 1.39 -20.43 22.00
C ALA A 30 1.02 -18.99 21.64
N LYS A 31 1.71 -18.45 20.63
CA LYS A 31 1.50 -17.12 20.07
C LYS A 31 1.20 -17.24 18.57
N THR A 32 0.52 -16.26 18.02
CA THR A 32 0.36 -16.12 16.57
C THR A 32 0.87 -14.74 16.16
N ILE A 33 1.74 -14.71 15.15
CA ILE A 33 2.27 -13.49 14.55
C ILE A 33 1.50 -13.21 13.26
N HIS A 34 0.99 -11.99 13.13
CA HIS A 34 0.29 -11.52 11.93
C HIS A 34 1.13 -10.49 11.18
N VAL A 35 1.48 -10.81 9.93
CA VAL A 35 2.22 -9.91 9.04
C VAL A 35 1.37 -9.60 7.81
N LEU A 36 1.12 -8.33 7.55
CA LEU A 36 0.45 -7.89 6.33
C LEU A 36 1.49 -7.27 5.39
N ILE A 37 1.57 -7.80 4.17
CA ILE A 37 2.41 -7.28 3.10
C ILE A 37 1.49 -6.64 2.08
N ASP A 38 1.59 -5.32 1.96
CA ASP A 38 0.79 -4.48 1.09
C ASP A 38 -0.74 -4.61 1.27
N ILE A 39 -1.45 -3.60 0.79
CA ILE A 39 -2.86 -3.67 0.46
C ILE A 39 -3.16 -2.56 -0.56
N GLY A 40 -3.30 -2.94 -1.82
CA GLY A 40 -3.66 -1.97 -2.84
C GLY A 40 -4.29 -2.59 -4.06
N ASN A 41 -4.73 -1.70 -4.95
CA ASN A 41 -5.38 -2.05 -6.19
C ASN A 41 -5.13 -0.94 -7.23
N ALA A 42 -4.91 -1.25 -8.50
CA ALA A 42 -4.72 -0.25 -9.54
C ALA A 42 -6.04 0.40 -9.94
N LEU A 43 -6.00 1.73 -10.09
CA LEU A 43 -7.09 2.53 -10.62
C LEU A 43 -7.29 2.29 -12.14
N ALA A 44 -7.85 1.14 -12.52
CA ALA A 44 -8.23 0.85 -13.91
C ALA A 44 -9.49 -0.01 -14.05
N ARG A 45 -10.56 0.56 -14.63
CA ARG A 45 -11.83 -0.15 -14.96
C ARG A 45 -12.44 -0.86 -13.74
N GLU A 46 -13.05 -2.03 -13.94
CA GLU A 46 -13.51 -2.92 -12.87
C GLU A 46 -12.36 -3.25 -11.90
N GLY A 47 -11.13 -3.33 -12.42
CA GLY A 47 -9.89 -3.45 -11.67
C GLY A 47 -9.74 -2.41 -10.57
N GLY A 48 -10.06 -1.13 -10.80
CA GLY A 48 -9.85 -0.04 -9.85
C GLY A 48 -11.04 0.34 -8.99
N LEU A 49 -11.96 -0.60 -8.77
CA LEU A 49 -13.05 -0.39 -7.84
C LEU A 49 -12.53 -0.62 -6.42
N ASP A 50 -12.75 0.38 -5.57
CA ASP A 50 -12.42 0.25 -4.15
C ASP A 50 -13.32 -0.76 -3.41
N ASP A 51 -14.35 -1.28 -4.09
CA ASP A 51 -15.25 -2.31 -3.59
C ASP A 51 -14.53 -3.61 -3.19
N VAL A 52 -13.33 -3.85 -3.72
CA VAL A 52 -12.49 -5.00 -3.34
C VAL A 52 -11.92 -4.87 -1.93
N PHE A 53 -11.74 -3.64 -1.43
CA PHE A 53 -11.06 -3.43 -0.16
C PHE A 53 -11.95 -3.76 1.03
N GLU A 54 -13.25 -3.45 0.97
CA GLU A 54 -14.14 -3.71 2.09
C GLU A 54 -14.16 -5.19 2.52
N PRO A 55 -14.42 -6.18 1.63
CA PRO A 55 -14.41 -7.58 2.03
C PRO A 55 -13.03 -8.05 2.48
N VAL A 56 -11.95 -7.57 1.86
CA VAL A 56 -10.57 -7.93 2.23
C VAL A 56 -10.21 -7.40 3.62
N LEU A 57 -10.43 -6.11 3.88
CA LEU A 57 -10.16 -5.46 5.17
C LEU A 57 -11.00 -6.09 6.28
N ARG A 58 -12.27 -6.42 6.02
CA ARG A 58 -13.13 -7.11 7.00
C ARG A 58 -12.63 -8.52 7.32
N ASP A 59 -12.16 -9.29 6.33
CA ASP A 59 -11.55 -10.59 6.59
C ASP A 59 -10.27 -10.46 7.42
N ILE A 60 -9.38 -9.53 7.07
CA ILE A 60 -8.16 -9.24 7.84
C ILE A 60 -8.50 -8.92 9.30
N LEU A 61 -9.42 -7.98 9.53
CA LEU A 61 -9.86 -7.61 10.89
C LEU A 61 -10.47 -8.79 11.64
N THR A 62 -11.20 -9.67 10.95
CA THR A 62 -11.75 -10.91 11.54
C THR A 62 -10.63 -11.88 11.93
N VAL A 63 -9.60 -12.02 11.11
CA VAL A 63 -8.43 -12.86 11.43
C VAL A 63 -7.64 -12.30 12.61
N LEU A 64 -7.54 -10.98 12.71
CA LEU A 64 -6.84 -10.29 13.79
C LEU A 64 -7.57 -10.32 15.14
N ASP A 65 -8.90 -10.52 15.13
CA ASP A 65 -9.73 -10.61 16.35
C ASP A 65 -9.48 -9.48 17.35
N GLY A 66 -9.40 -8.25 16.83
CA GLY A 66 -9.14 -7.04 17.62
C GLY A 66 -7.68 -6.78 17.99
N ALA A 67 -6.75 -7.69 17.70
CA ALA A 67 -5.32 -7.45 17.86
C ALA A 67 -4.76 -6.56 16.72
N PRO A 68 -3.73 -5.74 16.97
CA PRO A 68 -2.99 -5.10 15.88
C PRO A 68 -2.17 -6.14 15.11
N LEU A 69 -1.77 -5.79 13.88
CA LEU A 69 -0.73 -6.51 13.16
C LEU A 69 0.56 -6.50 13.99
N ASP A 70 1.33 -7.57 13.96
CA ASP A 70 2.68 -7.56 14.53
C ASP A 70 3.64 -6.80 13.61
N LEU A 71 3.45 -6.89 12.29
CA LEU A 71 4.23 -6.15 11.30
C LEU A 71 3.38 -5.81 10.08
N TYR A 72 3.44 -4.56 9.63
CA TYR A 72 3.03 -4.15 8.29
C TYR A 72 4.27 -3.94 7.42
N ILE A 73 4.25 -4.43 6.18
CA ILE A 73 5.33 -4.30 5.20
C ILE A 73 4.78 -3.58 3.97
N MET A 74 5.36 -2.43 3.63
CA MET A 74 5.14 -1.74 2.37
C MET A 74 6.28 -2.04 1.40
N THR A 75 6.01 -2.76 0.30
CA THR A 75 7.05 -3.15 -0.66
C THR A 75 7.63 -1.96 -1.43
N HIS A 76 6.77 -1.03 -1.87
CA HIS A 76 7.10 0.23 -2.53
C HIS A 76 5.86 1.13 -2.65
N GLU A 77 6.01 2.32 -3.23
CA GLU A 77 5.03 3.42 -3.14
C GLU A 77 4.00 3.51 -4.28
N HIS A 78 3.82 2.47 -5.10
CA HIS A 78 2.76 2.49 -6.11
C HIS A 78 1.38 2.25 -5.47
N MET A 79 0.35 2.87 -6.03
CA MET A 79 -1.01 2.87 -5.47
C MET A 79 -1.61 1.46 -5.33
N ASP A 80 -1.24 0.53 -6.21
CA ASP A 80 -1.63 -0.87 -6.15
C ASP A 80 -1.02 -1.67 -5.00
N HIS A 81 -0.19 -1.04 -4.17
CA HIS A 81 0.38 -1.63 -2.96
C HIS A 81 -0.05 -0.92 -1.67
N ILE A 82 -0.36 0.39 -1.74
CA ILE A 82 -0.41 1.23 -0.53
C ILE A 82 -1.77 1.85 -0.22
N GLN A 83 -2.69 1.84 -1.18
CA GLN A 83 -3.90 2.67 -1.06
C GLN A 83 -4.96 2.12 -0.09
N GLY A 84 -4.95 0.81 0.17
CA GLY A 84 -6.04 0.11 0.85
C GLY A 84 -6.21 0.50 2.32
N LEU A 85 -5.13 0.82 3.04
CA LEU A 85 -5.20 1.26 4.43
C LEU A 85 -5.87 2.63 4.55
N MET A 86 -5.43 3.59 3.74
CA MET A 86 -6.01 4.94 3.70
C MET A 86 -7.47 4.91 3.23
N TYR A 87 -7.80 4.05 2.26
CA TYR A 87 -9.18 3.81 1.85
C TYR A 87 -10.03 3.26 3.01
N GLY A 88 -9.56 2.22 3.70
CA GLY A 88 -10.22 1.63 4.85
C GLY A 88 -10.53 2.65 5.94
N ALA A 89 -9.52 3.44 6.32
CA ALA A 89 -9.66 4.47 7.35
C ALA A 89 -10.62 5.60 6.92
N SER A 90 -10.45 6.14 5.71
CA SER A 90 -11.16 7.36 5.28
C SER A 90 -12.55 7.12 4.71
N LYS A 91 -12.83 5.94 4.15
CA LYS A 91 -14.11 5.63 3.47
C LYS A 91 -14.95 4.61 4.21
N LEU A 92 -14.33 3.67 4.92
CA LEU A 92 -15.03 2.56 5.57
C LEU A 92 -15.02 2.62 7.10
N ASN A 93 -14.26 3.54 7.69
CA ASN A 93 -14.00 3.59 9.13
C ASN A 93 -13.44 2.24 9.66
N LEU A 94 -12.58 1.61 8.85
CA LEU A 94 -11.84 0.39 9.17
C LEU A 94 -10.37 0.77 9.33
N ASP A 95 -9.94 1.01 10.58
CA ASP A 95 -8.56 1.37 10.91
C ASP A 95 -7.77 0.11 11.30
N LEU A 96 -6.56 -0.03 10.76
CA LEU A 96 -5.64 -1.12 11.07
C LEU A 96 -4.41 -0.52 11.74
N LYS A 97 -4.05 -1.09 12.90
CA LYS A 97 -2.83 -0.72 13.64
C LYS A 97 -1.78 -1.82 13.50
N ALA A 98 -0.52 -1.42 13.56
CA ALA A 98 0.61 -2.33 13.57
C ALA A 98 1.55 -2.02 14.74
N LYS A 99 2.14 -3.06 15.32
CA LYS A 99 3.19 -2.92 16.35
C LYS A 99 4.49 -2.44 15.74
N GLU A 100 4.77 -2.84 14.50
CA GLU A 100 5.93 -2.43 13.73
C GLU A 100 5.52 -2.17 12.28
N VAL A 101 6.21 -1.23 11.64
CA VAL A 101 5.99 -0.88 10.23
C VAL A 101 7.35 -0.90 9.52
N TRP A 102 7.44 -1.69 8.46
CA TRP A 102 8.58 -1.68 7.55
C TRP A 102 8.19 -0.96 6.25
N MET A 103 8.98 0.05 5.89
CA MET A 103 8.81 0.82 4.66
C MET A 103 10.15 0.91 3.94
N THR A 104 10.10 1.09 2.63
CA THR A 104 11.30 1.38 1.84
C THR A 104 11.96 2.68 2.31
N ALA A 105 13.30 2.70 2.37
CA ALA A 105 14.04 3.89 2.80
C ALA A 105 13.69 5.15 1.98
N SER A 106 13.27 4.99 0.71
CA SER A 106 12.83 6.09 -0.15
C SER A 106 11.63 6.87 0.38
N SER A 107 10.88 6.28 1.30
CA SER A 107 9.68 6.85 1.90
C SER A 107 9.98 7.79 3.06
N GLU A 108 11.22 7.79 3.58
CA GLU A 108 11.66 8.77 4.57
C GLU A 108 11.65 10.18 3.97
N ALA A 109 11.16 11.15 4.74
CA ALA A 109 10.93 12.52 4.26
C ALA A 109 12.19 13.19 3.69
N ASP A 110 13.36 12.90 4.25
CA ASP A 110 14.66 13.48 3.89
C ASP A 110 15.50 12.58 2.95
N TYR A 111 14.98 11.44 2.50
CA TYR A 111 15.76 10.46 1.73
C TYR A 111 16.39 11.08 0.48
N TYR A 112 15.58 11.80 -0.30
CA TYR A 112 16.06 12.42 -1.53
C TYR A 112 16.98 13.63 -1.29
N ASP A 113 17.00 14.19 -0.08
CA ASP A 113 17.97 15.23 0.28
C ASP A 113 19.34 14.62 0.63
N ARG A 114 19.34 13.44 1.26
CA ARG A 114 20.56 12.69 1.61
C ARG A 114 21.21 11.98 0.41
N PHE A 115 20.41 11.52 -0.56
CA PHE A 115 20.89 10.67 -1.66
C PHE A 115 20.76 11.34 -3.03
N GLU A 116 21.79 12.09 -3.45
CA GLU A 116 21.77 12.88 -4.70
C GLU A 116 21.46 12.05 -5.95
N LYS A 117 22.01 10.83 -6.07
CA LYS A 117 21.75 9.94 -7.21
C LYS A 117 20.27 9.56 -7.30
N ALA A 118 19.67 9.20 -6.16
CA ALA A 118 18.25 8.87 -6.10
C ALA A 118 17.39 10.10 -6.41
N ARG A 119 17.76 11.29 -5.93
CA ARG A 119 17.08 12.55 -6.25
C ARG A 119 17.08 12.84 -7.74
N LYS A 120 18.22 12.65 -8.42
CA LYS A 120 18.33 12.83 -9.87
C LYS A 120 17.42 11.85 -10.63
N GLN A 121 17.39 10.58 -10.21
CA GLN A 121 16.51 9.57 -10.81
C GLN A 121 15.03 9.87 -10.59
N LYS A 122 14.62 10.21 -9.36
CA LYS A 122 13.25 10.64 -9.07
C LYS A 122 12.85 11.84 -9.91
N ARG A 123 13.70 12.87 -10.00
CA ARG A 123 13.42 14.04 -10.82
C ARG A 123 13.23 13.69 -12.30
N ALA A 124 14.07 12.81 -12.85
CA ALA A 124 13.91 12.36 -14.23
C ALA A 124 12.59 11.60 -14.44
N ALA A 125 12.20 10.72 -13.51
CA ALA A 125 10.93 10.00 -13.56
C ALA A 125 9.73 10.97 -13.48
N LEU A 126 9.79 11.96 -12.59
CA LEU A 126 8.77 13.00 -12.47
C LEU A 126 8.65 13.84 -13.75
N THR A 127 9.77 14.22 -14.38
CA THR A 127 9.74 14.93 -15.66
C THR A 127 9.05 14.10 -16.75
N ILE A 128 9.38 12.81 -16.87
CA ILE A 128 8.72 11.91 -17.83
C ILE A 128 7.22 11.81 -17.55
N TYR A 129 6.84 11.66 -16.27
CA TYR A 129 5.44 11.61 -15.86
C TYR A 129 4.69 12.89 -16.23
N ASP A 130 5.25 14.04 -15.89
CA ASP A 130 4.67 15.36 -16.16
C ASP A 130 4.54 15.63 -17.66
N ASP A 131 5.53 15.22 -18.47
CA ASP A 131 5.49 15.35 -19.93
C ASP A 131 4.36 14.51 -20.54
N ILE A 132 4.22 13.24 -20.12
CA ILE A 132 3.15 12.36 -20.60
C ILE A 132 1.78 12.89 -20.15
N SER A 133 1.65 13.24 -18.87
CA SER A 133 0.41 13.77 -18.30
C SER A 133 0.00 15.07 -18.99
N GLY A 134 0.95 16.00 -19.18
CA GLY A 134 0.73 17.26 -19.87
C GLY A 134 0.34 17.10 -21.34
N PHE A 135 0.96 16.15 -22.05
CA PHE A 135 0.58 15.80 -23.42
C PHE A 135 -0.90 15.39 -23.51
N PHE A 136 -1.35 14.48 -22.64
CA PHE A 136 -2.75 14.04 -22.66
C PHE A 136 -3.73 15.08 -22.13
N ALA A 137 -3.32 15.94 -21.21
CA ALA A 137 -4.15 17.06 -20.75
C ALA A 137 -4.37 18.11 -21.86
N ALA A 138 -3.36 18.33 -22.71
CA ALA A 138 -3.44 19.27 -23.82
C ALA A 138 -4.06 18.66 -25.09
N TRP A 139 -4.26 17.33 -25.15
CA TRP A 139 -4.77 16.63 -26.32
C TRP A 139 -6.32 16.74 -26.40
N PRO A 140 -6.87 17.53 -27.33
CA PRO A 140 -8.30 17.87 -27.30
C PRO A 140 -9.21 16.80 -27.92
N ALA A 141 -8.65 15.77 -28.57
CA ALA A 141 -9.41 14.84 -29.41
C ALA A 141 -9.93 13.59 -28.67
N ALA A 142 -9.39 13.25 -27.49
CA ALA A 142 -9.85 12.14 -26.65
C ALA A 142 -9.09 12.11 -25.30
N PRO A 143 -9.68 11.54 -24.22
CA PRO A 143 -8.95 11.20 -23.01
C PRO A 143 -7.82 10.19 -23.29
N PRO A 144 -6.82 10.07 -22.40
CA PRO A 144 -5.76 9.08 -22.53
C PRO A 144 -6.36 7.66 -22.68
N PRO A 145 -5.73 6.78 -23.49
CA PRO A 145 -6.12 5.39 -23.57
C PRO A 145 -6.20 4.78 -22.16
N PRO A 146 -7.17 3.90 -21.86
CA PRO A 146 -7.38 3.40 -20.50
C PRO A 146 -6.13 2.80 -19.84
N ALA A 147 -5.27 2.12 -20.60
CA ALA A 147 -4.01 1.58 -20.10
C ALA A 147 -3.01 2.68 -19.69
N ILE A 148 -2.98 3.80 -20.42
CA ILE A 148 -2.15 4.95 -20.08
C ILE A 148 -2.71 5.70 -18.87
N ALA A 149 -4.04 5.87 -18.81
CA ALA A 149 -4.69 6.47 -17.65
C ALA A 149 -4.40 5.67 -16.37
N ALA A 150 -4.48 4.34 -16.44
CA ALA A 150 -4.13 3.44 -15.35
C ALA A 150 -2.67 3.59 -14.92
N LEU A 151 -1.74 3.59 -15.89
CA LEU A 151 -0.32 3.76 -15.60
C LEU A 151 -0.02 5.10 -14.93
N LEU A 152 -0.66 6.18 -15.40
CA LEU A 152 -0.52 7.50 -14.77
C LEU A 152 -1.07 7.49 -13.34
N ALA A 153 -2.28 6.96 -13.13
CA ALA A 153 -2.88 6.89 -11.80
C ALA A 153 -2.05 6.05 -10.80
N LEU A 154 -1.45 4.95 -11.28
CA LEU A 154 -0.56 4.09 -10.48
C LEU A 154 0.74 4.78 -10.04
N ASN A 155 1.24 5.68 -10.88
CA ASN A 155 2.51 6.36 -10.69
C ASN A 155 2.34 7.81 -10.21
N ASP A 156 1.13 8.24 -9.82
CA ASP A 156 0.90 9.60 -9.34
C ASP A 156 1.59 9.81 -7.97
N PRO A 157 2.66 10.62 -7.93
CA PRO A 157 3.48 10.80 -6.75
C PRO A 157 2.80 11.64 -5.66
N ARG A 158 1.71 12.35 -5.99
CA ARG A 158 0.99 13.20 -5.03
C ARG A 158 0.00 12.37 -4.22
N THR A 159 -0.74 11.50 -4.88
CA THR A 159 -1.70 10.61 -4.22
C THR A 159 -1.01 9.53 -3.39
N SER A 160 0.20 9.12 -3.78
CA SER A 160 0.97 8.14 -2.98
C SER A 160 1.47 8.71 -1.67
N ARG A 161 1.76 10.01 -1.59
CA ARG A 161 2.31 10.64 -0.36
C ARG A 161 1.34 10.54 0.82
N ASP A 162 0.06 10.82 0.61
CA ASP A 162 -0.94 10.71 1.68
C ASP A 162 -1.06 9.27 2.21
N CYS A 163 -0.92 8.28 1.32
CA CYS A 163 -0.93 6.86 1.70
C CYS A 163 0.33 6.48 2.48
N VAL A 164 1.51 6.93 2.04
CA VAL A 164 2.79 6.74 2.73
C VAL A 164 2.74 7.35 4.14
N ASP A 165 2.27 8.58 4.27
CA ASP A 165 2.16 9.28 5.55
C ASP A 165 1.15 8.55 6.47
N HIS A 166 0.03 8.06 5.93
CA HIS A 166 -0.91 7.23 6.68
C HIS A 166 -0.27 5.92 7.15
N ILE A 167 0.46 5.20 6.30
CA ILE A 167 1.17 3.96 6.66
C ILE A 167 2.19 4.21 7.77
N ALA A 168 2.97 5.29 7.68
CA ALA A 168 3.90 5.66 8.74
C ALA A 168 3.18 5.91 10.08
N SER A 169 1.92 6.37 10.05
CA SER A 169 1.13 6.67 11.25
C SER A 169 0.46 5.46 11.92
N ILE A 170 0.34 4.31 11.25
CA ILE A 170 -0.33 3.13 11.83
C ILE A 170 0.55 2.36 12.84
N GLY A 171 1.85 2.61 12.80
CA GLY A 171 2.85 2.07 13.71
C GLY A 171 2.93 2.83 15.04
N PRO A 172 3.81 2.38 15.96
CA PRO A 172 4.12 3.12 17.18
C PRO A 172 4.65 4.51 16.82
N GLN A 173 4.11 5.52 17.50
CA GLN A 173 4.62 6.88 17.40
C GLN A 173 5.94 6.97 18.18
N PRO A 174 6.97 7.65 17.63
CA PRO A 174 8.26 7.82 18.32
C PRO A 174 8.15 8.63 19.62
#